data_AF-A0A968CRN3-F1
#
_entry.id   AF-A0A968CRN3-F1
#
_cell.length_a   1.000
_cell.length_b   1.000
_cell.length_c   1.000
_cell.angle_alpha   90.00
_cell.angle_beta   90.00
_cell.angle_gamma   90.00
#
_symmetry.space_group_name_H-M   'P 1'
#
loop_
_entity.id
_entity.type
_entity.pdbx_description
1 polymer ?
#
loop_
_entity_poly.entity_id
_entity_poly.type
_entity_poly.pdbx_seq_one_letter_code
_entity_poly.pdbx_strand_id
1 'polypeptide(L)' 'MRSYVKKVRTAVADGDMETAKTVLEKAIPYIDKAATKGVIHKATASRKISRLTKLVNTSSAD' A
#
# COMPACT_ATOMS: atom_id res chain seq x y z
N MET A 1 -0.95 -10.10 -2.95
CA MET A 1 -0.53 -9.16 -1.89
C MET A 1 0.91 -8.65 -2.06
N ARG A 2 1.93 -9.53 -2.11
CA ARG A 2 3.35 -9.11 -2.19
C ARG A 2 3.68 -8.23 -3.40
N SER A 3 3.09 -8.51 -4.56
CA SER A 3 3.30 -7.73 -5.79
C SER A 3 2.82 -6.29 -5.68
N TYR A 4 1.59 -6.05 -5.19
CA TYR A 4 1.04 -4.70 -5.02
C TYR A 4 1.83 -3.86 -4.01
N VAL A 5 2.26 -4.47 -2.90
CA VAL A 5 3.11 -3.81 -1.91
C VAL A 5 4.45 -3.40 -2.54
N LYS A 6 5.03 -4.24 -3.41
CA LYS A 6 6.27 -3.91 -4.13
C LYS A 6 6.04 -2.76 -5.12
N LYS A 7 4.93 -2.77 -5.87
CA LYS A 7 4.57 -1.70 -6.82
C LYS A 7 4.38 -0.34 -6.15
N VAL A 8 3.75 -0.27 -4.97
CA VAL A 8 3.64 0.99 -4.22
C VAL A 8 5.03 1.49 -3.82
N ARG A 9 5.90 0.60 -3.34
CA ARG A 9 7.26 0.99 -2.93
C ARG A 9 8.13 1.44 -4.10
N THR A 10 8.01 0.80 -5.27
CA THR A 10 8.74 1.25 -6.46
C THR A 10 8.23 2.60 -6.94
N ALA A 11 6.90 2.80 -7.03
CA ALA A 11 6.34 4.08 -7.44
C ALA A 11 6.75 5.24 -6.51
N VAL A 12 6.81 5.00 -5.19
CA VAL A 12 7.33 6.00 -4.25
C VAL A 12 8.83 6.23 -4.43
N ALA A 13 9.63 5.18 -4.66
CA ALA A 13 11.07 5.31 -4.90
C ALA A 13 11.40 6.01 -6.22
N ASP A 14 10.55 5.85 -7.23
CA ASP A 14 10.66 6.49 -8.53
C ASP A 14 10.22 7.98 -8.51
N GLY A 15 9.78 8.50 -7.35
CA GLY A 15 9.39 9.90 -7.15
C GLY A 15 8.00 10.25 -7.71
N ASP A 16 7.24 9.26 -8.14
CA ASP A 16 6.07 9.44 -8.97
C ASP A 16 4.78 9.37 -8.13
N MET A 17 4.38 10.52 -7.60
CA MET A 17 3.38 10.62 -6.53
C MET A 17 1.95 10.29 -6.97
N GLU A 18 1.58 10.63 -8.20
CA GLU A 18 0.26 10.31 -8.73
C GLU A 18 0.11 8.81 -8.96
N THR A 19 1.14 8.19 -9.52
CA THR A 19 1.16 6.74 -9.72
C THR A 19 1.22 6.00 -8.39
N ALA A 20 1.94 6.52 -7.38
CA ALA A 20 1.94 5.97 -6.03
C ALA A 20 0.54 5.99 -5.39
N LYS A 21 -0.22 7.09 -5.52
CA LYS A 21 -1.60 7.20 -5.00
C LYS A 21 -2.55 6.23 -5.69
N THR A 22 -2.55 6.18 -7.02
CA THR A 22 -3.41 5.26 -7.78
C THR A 22 -3.09 3.78 -7.52
N VAL A 23 -1.80 3.44 -7.34
CA VAL A 23 -1.38 2.08 -6.99
C VAL A 23 -1.74 1.76 -5.54
N LEU A 24 -1.67 2.73 -4.62
CA LEU A 24 -2.10 2.57 -3.23
C LEU A 24 -3.60 2.26 -3.13
N GLU A 25 -4.44 3.02 -3.81
CA GLU A 25 -5.89 2.78 -3.88
C GLU A 25 -6.21 1.38 -4.39
N LYS A 26 -5.49 0.91 -5.41
CA LYS A 26 -5.61 -0.46 -5.91
C LYS A 26 -5.05 -1.48 -4.92
N ALA A 27 -4.06 -1.16 -4.09
CA ALA A 27 -3.47 -2.11 -3.15
C ALA A 27 -4.36 -2.40 -1.92
N ILE A 28 -5.06 -1.39 -1.41
CA ILE A 28 -5.94 -1.48 -0.23
C ILE A 28 -6.97 -2.63 -0.34
N PRO A 29 -7.83 -2.72 -1.38
CA PRO A 29 -8.84 -3.77 -1.46
C PRO A 29 -8.24 -5.17 -1.63
N TYR A 30 -7.02 -5.30 -2.17
CA TYR A 30 -6.33 -6.60 -2.24
C TYR A 30 -5.77 -7.03 -0.89
N ILE A 31 -5.35 -6.07 -0.05
CA ILE A 31 -4.90 -6.34 1.31
C ILE A 31 -6.11 -6.76 2.17
N ASP A 32 -7.24 -6.06 2.04
CA ASP A 32 -8.46 -6.39 2.76
C ASP A 32 -9.05 -7.73 2.31
N LYS A 33 -9.09 -8.01 1.00
CA LYS A 33 -9.49 -9.33 0.49
C LYS A 33 -8.61 -10.45 1.03
N ALA A 34 -7.30 -10.21 1.20
CA ALA A 34 -6.40 -11.20 1.80
C ALA A 34 -6.71 -11.41 3.30
N ALA A 35 -7.17 -10.38 4.00
CA ALA A 35 -7.63 -10.48 5.39
C ALA A 35 -8.95 -11.25 5.49
N THR A 36 -9.92 -10.94 4.63
CA THR A 36 -11.22 -11.63 4.59
C THR A 36 -11.07 -13.12 4.27
N LYS A 37 -10.13 -13.48 3.39
CA LYS A 37 -9.81 -14.88 3.07
C LYS A 37 -8.97 -15.59 4.13
N GLY A 38 -8.62 -14.93 5.24
CA GLY A 38 -7.81 -15.51 6.31
C GLY A 38 -6.33 -15.70 6.00
N VAL A 39 -5.84 -15.21 4.84
CA VAL A 39 -4.43 -15.30 4.45
C VAL A 39 -3.54 -14.48 5.39
N ILE A 40 -4.08 -13.40 5.94
CA ILE A 40 -3.44 -12.55 6.94
C ILE A 40 -4.44 -12.15 8.01
N HIS A 41 -3.97 -11.92 9.23
CA HIS A 41 -4.80 -11.37 10.29
C HIS A 41 -5.25 -9.93 9.97
N LYS A 42 -6.47 -9.55 10.37
CA LYS A 42 -7.02 -8.19 10.17
C LYS A 42 -6.07 -7.08 10.64
N ALA A 43 -5.47 -7.24 11.81
CA ALA A 43 -4.49 -6.27 12.33
C ALA A 43 -3.24 -6.14 11.45
N THR A 44 -2.81 -7.22 10.81
CA THR A 44 -1.66 -7.21 9.89
C THR A 44 -2.00 -6.51 8.58
N ALA A 45 -3.24 -6.67 8.10
CA ALA A 45 -3.76 -5.92 6.97
C ALA A 45 -3.78 -4.41 7.26
N SER A 46 -4.40 -4.00 8.37
CA SER A 46 -4.47 -2.59 8.79
C SER A 46 -3.08 -1.97 8.97
N ARG A 47 -2.14 -2.67 9.61
CA ARG A 47 -0.75 -2.20 9.76
C ARG A 47 -0.06 -1.99 8.42
N LYS A 48 -0.31 -2.86 7.43
CA LYS A 48 0.28 -2.72 6.09
C LYS A 48 -0.29 -1.53 5.33
N ILE A 49 -1.61 -1.34 5.38
CA ILE A 49 -2.27 -0.18 4.77
C ILE A 49 -1.69 1.11 5.37
N SER A 50 -1.70 1.23 6.70
CA SER A 50 -1.17 2.40 7.40
C SER A 50 0.29 2.71 7.04
N ARG A 51 1.16 1.69 6.99
CA ARG A 51 2.57 1.86 6.59
C ARG A 51 2.73 2.33 5.15
N LEU A 52 1.91 1.83 4.22
CA LEU A 52 1.97 2.25 2.82
C LEU A 52 1.44 3.66 2.63
N THR A 53 0.33 4.01 3.28
CA THR A 53 -0.22 5.38 3.26
C THR A 53 0.78 6.37 3.84
N LYS A 54 1.41 6.03 4.97
CA LYS A 54 2.45 6.88 5.57
C LYS A 54 3.63 7.09 4.61
N LEU A 55 4.08 6.02 3.95
CA LEU A 55 5.18 6.08 3.00
C LEU A 55 4.88 7.03 1.82
N VAL A 56 3.67 6.94 1.25
CA VAL A 56 3.24 7.83 0.15
C VAL A 56 3.12 9.28 0.62
N ASN A 57 2.60 9.50 1.83
CA ASN A 57 2.40 10.85 2.37
C ASN A 57 3.71 11.54 2.79
N THR A 58 4.69 10.80 3.33
CA THR A 58 5.99 11.37 3.72
C THR A 58 6.78 11.86 2.53
N SER A 59 6.63 11.23 1.36
CA SER A 59 7.27 11.66 0.11
C SER A 59 6.58 12.85 -0.58
N SER A 60 5.44 13.33 -0.07
CA SER A 60 4.73 14.54 -0.56
C SER A 60 4.98 15.78 0.30
N ALA A 61 5.69 15.63 1.40
CA ALA A 61 5.94 16.71 2.34
C ALA A 61 7.31 17.33 2.03
N ASP A 62 7.40 18.00 0.89
CA ASP A 62 8.42 18.99 0.53
C ASP A 62 7.72 20.28 0.11
#